data_AF-I4D6J0-F1
#
_entry.id   AF-I4D6J0-F1
#
_cell.length_a   1.000
_cell.length_b   1.000
_cell.length_c   1.000
_cell.angle_alpha   90.00
_cell.angle_beta   90.00
_cell.angle_gamma   90.00
#
_symmetry.space_group_name_H-M   'P 1'
#
loop_
_entity.id
_entity.type
_entity.pdbx_description
1 polymer ?
#
loop_
_entity_poly.entity_id
_entity_poly.type
_entity_poly.pdbx_seq_one_letter_code
_entity_poly.pdbx_strand_id
1 'polypeptide(L)'
;MTDIILEQYLGRFSPYFREVLCKDSKFLQKYYSLLLRQGQKWFASKTNPFRLCPDTVVFWFFVRPYCAIGLAIRDLRNVQILWRQQMEPNETIYLLFKVIEIWPPYSLTLLATYASLALVIIDAAYRIFEVIGLKNEQKSMKTDMDTNNLSYEPAELEEIIKQEVINEHSSSCSSYLDPFSLTPRMSIYFPVYDHHTSIGFLTIDFRHVELSIKQSLEPSDNIVSLIRFFDLYSPFPLQIAVMILSFGLFLNGAIYKLEQLK
;
A
#
# COMPACT_ATOMS: atom_id res chain seq x y z
N MET A 1 8.06 -12.31 -37.06
CA MET A 1 6.94 -11.84 -36.19
C MET A 1 7.42 -10.90 -35.07
N THR A 2 8.71 -10.91 -34.73
CA THR A 2 9.37 -10.03 -33.74
C THR A 2 9.61 -8.58 -34.21
N ASP A 3 9.59 -8.32 -35.52
CA ASP A 3 9.96 -7.00 -36.06
C ASP A 3 8.90 -5.91 -35.85
N ILE A 4 7.61 -6.25 -35.88
CA ILE A 4 6.52 -5.26 -35.81
C ILE A 4 6.51 -4.53 -34.46
N ILE A 5 6.79 -5.26 -33.38
CA ILE A 5 6.80 -4.70 -32.02
C ILE A 5 8.02 -3.81 -31.81
N LEU A 6 9.18 -4.23 -32.33
CA LEU A 6 10.41 -3.44 -32.28
C LEU A 6 10.29 -2.16 -33.13
N GLU A 7 9.64 -2.25 -34.30
CA GLU A 7 9.35 -1.10 -35.17
C GLU A 7 8.41 -0.09 -34.51
N GLN A 8 7.34 -0.55 -33.85
CA GLN A 8 6.42 0.33 -33.12
C GLN A 8 7.10 0.99 -31.92
N TYR A 9 8.00 0.28 -31.24
CA TYR A 9 8.73 0.82 -30.10
C TYR A 9 9.76 1.88 -30.53
N LEU A 10 10.55 1.63 -31.58
CA LEU A 10 11.53 2.58 -32.09
C LEU A 10 10.90 3.82 -32.73
N GLY A 11 9.72 3.65 -33.37
CA GLY A 11 8.94 4.76 -33.92
C GLY A 11 8.45 5.77 -32.88
N ARG A 12 8.34 5.39 -31.59
CA ARG A 12 7.98 6.30 -30.50
C ARG A 12 9.10 7.27 -30.10
N PHE A 13 10.36 6.94 -30.35
CA PHE A 13 11.49 7.75 -29.89
C PHE A 13 11.94 8.80 -30.91
N SER A 14 11.78 8.53 -32.23
CA SER A 14 11.85 9.54 -33.30
C SER A 14 11.63 8.90 -34.69
N PRO A 15 10.92 9.55 -35.62
CA PRO A 15 10.72 9.04 -36.99
C PRO A 15 12.02 8.89 -37.78
N TYR A 16 13.08 9.61 -37.39
CA TYR A 16 14.40 9.55 -38.03
C TYR A 16 15.13 8.21 -37.75
N PHE A 17 14.93 7.64 -36.56
CA PHE A 17 15.50 6.33 -36.20
C PHE A 17 14.85 5.20 -36.99
N ARG A 18 13.56 5.33 -37.32
CA ARG A 18 12.81 4.34 -38.11
C ARG A 18 13.36 4.20 -39.52
N GLU A 19 13.66 5.30 -40.21
CA GLU A 19 14.19 5.24 -41.58
C GLU A 19 15.59 4.67 -41.64
N VAL A 20 16.47 5.02 -40.72
CA VAL A 20 17.88 4.58 -40.74
C VAL A 20 18.04 3.12 -40.29
N LEU A 21 17.27 2.67 -39.28
CA LEU A 21 17.38 1.32 -38.74
C LEU A 21 16.61 0.28 -39.58
N CYS A 22 15.44 0.61 -40.13
CA CYS A 22 14.65 -0.38 -40.88
C CYS A 22 15.03 -0.51 -42.36
N LYS A 23 15.54 0.55 -43.02
CA LYS A 23 15.90 0.47 -44.45
C LYS A 23 17.24 -0.18 -44.73
N ASP A 24 18.16 -0.20 -43.76
CA ASP A 24 19.52 -0.67 -43.99
C ASP A 24 19.90 -1.80 -43.02
N SER A 25 19.46 -3.03 -43.36
CA SER A 25 19.68 -4.22 -42.54
C SER A 25 21.16 -4.50 -42.23
N LYS A 26 22.06 -4.06 -43.12
CA LYS A 26 23.52 -4.13 -42.93
C LYS A 26 24.02 -3.16 -41.88
N PHE A 27 23.43 -1.97 -41.78
CA PHE A 27 23.75 -0.99 -40.73
C PHE A 27 23.33 -1.53 -39.36
N LEU A 28 22.11 -2.08 -39.27
CA LEU A 28 21.62 -2.67 -38.04
C LEU A 28 22.49 -3.86 -37.62
N GLN A 29 22.86 -4.77 -38.53
CA GLN A 29 23.79 -5.88 -38.23
C GLN A 29 25.16 -5.40 -37.73
N LYS A 30 25.70 -4.33 -38.32
CA LYS A 30 27.03 -3.79 -37.97
C LYS A 30 27.04 -3.10 -36.61
N TYR A 31 25.97 -2.40 -36.24
CA TYR A 31 25.88 -1.63 -35.00
C TYR A 31 25.02 -2.32 -33.93
N TYR A 32 24.43 -3.48 -34.22
CA TYR A 32 23.56 -4.23 -33.31
C TYR A 32 24.24 -4.49 -31.97
N SER A 33 25.50 -4.93 -31.98
CA SER A 33 26.26 -5.20 -30.76
C SER A 33 26.49 -3.95 -29.92
N LEU A 34 26.68 -2.78 -30.55
CA LEU A 34 26.85 -1.50 -29.86
C LEU A 34 25.52 -0.97 -29.32
N LEU A 35 24.45 -1.04 -30.09
CA LEU A 35 23.09 -0.69 -29.66
C LEU A 35 22.63 -1.59 -28.52
N LEU A 36 22.91 -2.89 -28.61
CA LEU A 36 22.57 -3.86 -27.57
C LEU A 36 23.39 -3.60 -26.30
N ARG A 37 24.69 -3.30 -26.42
CA ARG A 37 25.53 -2.93 -25.27
C ARG A 37 25.11 -1.61 -24.64
N GLN A 38 24.70 -0.63 -25.44
CA GLN A 38 24.20 0.65 -24.94
C GLN A 38 22.82 0.49 -24.30
N GLY A 39 21.93 -0.31 -24.91
CA GLY A 39 20.65 -0.71 -24.35
C GLY A 39 20.83 -1.45 -23.03
N GLN A 40 21.74 -2.42 -22.97
CA GLN A 40 22.08 -3.14 -21.74
C GLN A 40 22.61 -2.20 -20.66
N LYS A 41 23.50 -1.25 -20.98
CA LYS A 41 23.96 -0.24 -20.02
C LYS A 41 22.81 0.66 -19.55
N TRP A 42 21.94 1.07 -20.46
CA TRP A 42 20.78 1.89 -20.15
C TRP A 42 19.82 1.14 -19.22
N PHE A 43 19.42 -0.08 -19.57
CA PHE A 43 18.61 -0.95 -18.73
C PHE A 43 19.29 -1.23 -17.41
N ALA A 44 20.55 -1.67 -17.37
CA ALA A 44 21.29 -1.93 -16.14
C ALA A 44 21.37 -0.70 -15.22
N SER A 45 21.48 0.51 -15.78
CA SER A 45 21.48 1.75 -15.00
C SER A 45 20.09 2.12 -14.43
N LYS A 46 19.02 1.66 -15.08
CA LYS A 46 17.62 1.88 -14.68
C LYS A 46 17.07 0.76 -13.80
N THR A 47 17.54 -0.47 -13.99
CA THR A 47 17.23 -1.66 -13.19
C THR A 47 18.22 -1.87 -12.05
N ASN A 48 19.02 -0.86 -11.71
CA ASN A 48 19.88 -0.94 -10.54
C ASN A 48 18.98 -1.13 -9.31
N PRO A 49 19.07 -2.26 -8.60
CA PRO A 49 18.16 -2.59 -7.50
C PRO A 49 18.17 -1.52 -6.40
N PHE A 50 19.30 -0.84 -6.19
CA PHE A 50 19.45 0.22 -5.19
C PHE A 50 18.78 1.54 -5.59
N ARG A 51 18.52 1.77 -6.89
CA ARG A 51 17.72 2.90 -7.38
C ARG A 51 16.21 2.62 -7.34
N LEU A 52 15.84 1.35 -7.23
CA LEU A 52 14.46 0.88 -7.17
C LEU A 52 14.03 0.51 -5.74
N CYS A 53 14.86 0.81 -4.74
CA CYS A 53 14.47 0.68 -3.34
C CYS A 53 13.31 1.64 -3.05
N PRO A 54 12.33 1.23 -2.20
CA PRO A 54 11.35 2.17 -1.69
C PRO A 54 12.06 3.33 -1.01
N ASP A 55 11.52 4.53 -1.18
CA ASP A 55 12.08 5.75 -0.58
C ASP A 55 11.31 6.13 0.70
N THR A 56 10.10 5.59 0.88
CA THR A 56 9.28 5.89 2.06
C THR A 56 8.40 4.71 2.44
N VAL A 57 8.37 4.41 3.73
CA VAL A 57 7.37 3.53 4.36
C VAL A 57 6.47 4.41 5.22
N VAL A 58 5.15 4.28 5.08
CA VAL A 58 4.19 5.06 5.89
C VAL A 58 3.23 4.14 6.62
N PHE A 59 3.12 4.34 7.94
CA PHE A 59 2.17 3.67 8.80
C PHE A 59 1.00 4.61 9.09
N TRP A 60 -0.21 4.21 8.69
CA TRP A 60 -1.43 4.99 8.78
C TRP A 60 -2.27 4.56 9.98
N PHE A 61 -2.65 5.51 10.82
CA PHE A 61 -3.61 5.34 11.91
C PHE A 61 -4.88 6.09 11.54
N PHE A 62 -5.95 5.35 11.22
CA PHE A 62 -7.18 5.92 10.68
C PHE A 62 -8.02 6.60 11.75
N VAL A 63 -8.18 7.92 11.65
CA VAL A 63 -9.08 8.70 12.51
C VAL A 63 -10.39 8.89 11.74
N ARG A 64 -11.39 8.06 12.07
CA ARG A 64 -12.70 8.11 11.40
C ARG A 64 -13.35 9.49 11.54
N PRO A 65 -14.17 9.92 10.54
CA PRO A 65 -14.57 9.17 9.34
C PRO A 65 -13.63 9.31 8.13
N TYR A 66 -12.90 10.42 7.98
CA TYR A 66 -12.27 10.80 6.70
C TYR A 66 -10.78 11.17 6.82
N CYS A 67 -10.18 10.93 8.00
CA CYS A 67 -8.83 11.37 8.32
C CYS A 67 -7.91 10.19 8.65
N ALA A 68 -6.61 10.39 8.52
CA ALA A 68 -5.61 9.48 9.08
C ALA A 68 -4.35 10.24 9.46
N ILE A 69 -3.67 9.74 10.49
CA ILE A 69 -2.34 10.20 10.88
C ILE A 69 -1.33 9.20 10.32
N GLY A 70 -0.37 9.67 9.55
CA GLY A 70 0.69 8.85 8.95
C GLY A 70 2.02 9.08 9.63
N LEU A 71 2.67 8.01 10.08
CA LEU A 71 4.09 8.03 10.43
C LEU A 71 4.88 7.60 9.18
N ALA A 72 5.48 8.57 8.49
CA ALA A 72 6.29 8.35 7.31
C ALA A 72 7.77 8.28 7.66
N ILE A 73 8.42 7.21 7.26
CA ILE A 73 9.85 6.96 7.49
C ILE A 73 10.53 7.08 6.13
N ARG A 74 11.29 8.16 5.96
CA ARG A 74 12.09 8.48 4.78
C ARG A 74 13.54 8.17 5.10
N ASP A 75 14.07 7.13 4.48
CA ASP A 75 15.33 6.50 4.90
C ASP A 75 15.32 6.15 6.42
N LEU A 76 16.44 5.72 6.98
CA LEU A 76 16.54 5.37 8.40
C LEU A 76 16.87 6.57 9.32
N ARG A 77 16.72 7.80 8.81
CA ARG A 77 17.12 9.04 9.50
C ARG A 77 16.09 10.16 9.50
N ASN A 78 15.10 10.13 8.62
CA ASN A 78 14.08 11.16 8.54
C ASN A 78 12.72 10.54 8.84
N VAL A 79 12.05 11.06 9.86
CA VAL A 79 10.70 10.64 10.25
C VAL A 79 9.78 11.85 10.13
N GLN A 80 8.67 11.67 9.43
CA GLN A 80 7.68 12.69 9.16
C GLN A 80 6.32 12.25 9.69
N ILE A 81 5.58 13.19 10.28
CA ILE A 81 4.19 12.99 10.67
C ILE A 81 3.32 13.69 9.63
N LEU A 82 2.44 12.91 9.02
CA LEU A 82 1.55 13.34 7.95
C LEU A 82 0.11 13.36 8.48
N TRP A 83 -0.64 14.39 8.14
CA TRP A 83 -2.09 14.39 8.26
C TRP A 83 -2.69 14.10 6.89
N ARG A 84 -3.51 13.06 6.79
CA ARG A 84 -4.23 12.70 5.57
C ARG A 84 -5.69 13.07 5.73
N GLN A 85 -6.25 13.78 4.75
CA GLN A 85 -7.66 14.15 4.68
C GLN A 85 -8.25 13.73 3.35
N GLN A 86 -9.38 13.03 3.37
CA GLN A 86 -10.13 12.69 2.18
C GLN A 86 -10.81 13.93 1.58
N MET A 87 -10.70 14.09 0.26
CA MET A 87 -11.31 15.20 -0.48
C MET A 87 -12.64 14.82 -1.11
N GLU A 88 -12.71 13.62 -1.69
CA GLU A 88 -13.91 13.13 -2.38
C GLU A 88 -14.60 12.03 -1.57
N PRO A 89 -15.94 11.97 -1.55
CA PRO A 89 -16.68 10.90 -0.87
C PRO A 89 -16.37 9.51 -1.43
N ASN A 90 -15.83 9.43 -2.66
CA ASN A 90 -15.51 8.19 -3.36
C ASN A 90 -14.18 7.54 -2.91
N GLU A 91 -13.51 8.08 -1.88
CA GLU A 91 -12.26 7.52 -1.32
C GLU A 91 -11.09 7.40 -2.32
N THR A 92 -11.15 8.20 -3.38
CA THR A 92 -10.21 8.23 -4.53
C THR A 92 -9.04 9.17 -4.30
N ILE A 93 -9.32 10.37 -3.80
CA ILE A 93 -8.36 11.47 -3.67
C ILE A 93 -8.23 11.89 -2.20
N TYR A 94 -6.98 11.93 -1.73
CA TYR A 94 -6.63 12.44 -0.40
C TYR A 94 -5.59 13.53 -0.51
N LEU A 95 -5.69 14.52 0.37
CA LEU A 95 -4.63 15.48 0.64
C LEU A 95 -3.80 15.02 1.83
N LEU A 96 -2.49 15.15 1.68
CA LEU A 96 -1.50 14.85 2.69
C LEU A 96 -0.81 16.16 3.06
N PHE A 97 -0.83 16.48 4.35
CA PHE A 97 -0.13 17.62 4.91
C PHE A 97 1.02 17.11 5.75
N LYS A 98 2.23 17.58 5.45
CA LYS A 98 3.39 17.33 6.30
C LYS A 98 3.31 18.23 7.52
N VAL A 99 3.02 17.63 8.68
CA VAL A 99 2.80 18.37 9.93
C VAL A 99 4.12 18.59 10.66
N ILE A 100 4.91 17.52 10.82
CA ILE A 100 6.19 17.54 11.53
C ILE A 100 7.23 16.75 10.73
N GLU A 101 8.48 17.23 10.76
CA GLU A 101 9.65 16.52 10.28
C GLU A 101 10.73 16.52 11.36
N ILE A 102 11.24 15.34 11.68
CA ILE A 102 12.27 15.14 12.68
C ILE A 102 13.38 14.25 12.12
N TRP A 103 14.59 14.46 12.66
CA TRP A 103 15.79 13.70 12.30
C TRP A 103 16.30 12.89 13.50
N PRO A 104 15.54 11.87 13.94
CA PRO A 104 15.89 11.12 15.13
C PRO A 104 17.15 10.26 14.93
N PRO A 105 17.82 9.86 16.02
CA PRO A 105 18.88 8.87 15.96
C PRO A 105 18.40 7.57 15.30
N TYR A 106 19.28 6.94 14.53
CA TYR A 106 19.01 5.71 13.79
C TYR A 106 18.29 4.62 14.61
N SER A 107 18.75 4.40 15.85
CA SER A 107 18.17 3.39 16.75
C SER A 107 16.71 3.68 17.09
N LEU A 108 16.34 4.96 17.23
CA LEU A 108 14.97 5.37 17.52
C LEU A 108 14.08 5.23 16.28
N THR A 109 14.60 5.55 15.09
CA THR A 109 13.90 5.29 13.82
C THR A 109 13.62 3.80 13.65
N LEU A 110 14.60 2.93 13.89
CA LEU A 110 14.40 1.48 13.83
C LEU A 110 13.35 1.01 14.82
N LEU A 111 13.43 1.46 16.09
CA LEU A 111 12.45 1.10 17.11
C LEU A 111 11.03 1.49 16.68
N ALA A 112 10.84 2.72 16.22
CA ALA A 112 9.55 3.20 15.73
C ALA A 112 9.06 2.41 14.52
N THR A 113 9.96 2.03 13.60
CA THR A 113 9.64 1.23 12.42
C THR A 113 9.14 -0.16 12.81
N TYR A 114 9.88 -0.86 13.67
CA TYR A 114 9.53 -2.21 14.11
C TYR A 114 8.27 -2.22 14.99
N ALA A 115 8.11 -1.24 15.88
CA ALA A 115 6.90 -1.11 16.69
C ALA A 115 5.67 -0.88 15.80
N SER A 116 5.76 0.01 14.81
CA SER A 116 4.65 0.27 13.89
C SER A 116 4.32 -0.93 13.01
N LEU A 117 5.34 -1.63 12.51
CA LEU A 117 5.16 -2.87 11.74
C LEU A 117 4.50 -3.96 12.59
N ALA A 118 4.92 -4.12 13.86
CA ALA A 118 4.32 -5.08 14.78
C ALA A 118 2.83 -4.77 15.01
N LEU A 119 2.48 -3.49 15.22
CA LEU A 119 1.09 -3.06 15.37
C LEU A 119 0.23 -3.42 14.14
N VAL A 120 0.74 -3.18 12.93
CA VAL A 120 0.05 -3.56 11.68
C VAL A 120 -0.20 -5.07 11.61
N ILE A 121 0.81 -5.88 11.94
CA ILE A 121 0.71 -7.34 11.90
C ILE A 121 -0.28 -7.86 12.94
N ILE A 122 -0.22 -7.32 14.17
CA ILE A 122 -1.09 -7.73 15.28
C ILE A 122 -2.54 -7.38 15.00
N ASP A 123 -2.84 -6.14 14.53
CA ASP A 123 -4.21 -5.75 14.18
C ASP A 123 -4.79 -6.64 13.08
N ALA A 124 -4.02 -6.89 12.03
CA ALA A 124 -4.48 -7.73 10.94
C ALA A 124 -4.69 -9.19 11.38
N ALA A 125 -3.85 -9.72 12.27
CA ALA A 125 -4.05 -11.04 12.86
C ALA A 125 -5.32 -11.07 13.73
N TYR A 126 -5.53 -10.07 14.59
CA TYR A 126 -6.70 -9.93 15.43
C TYR A 126 -8.00 -9.95 14.60
N ARG A 127 -8.06 -9.19 13.50
CA ARG A 127 -9.21 -9.17 12.58
C ARG A 127 -9.49 -10.52 11.94
N ILE A 128 -8.45 -11.28 11.60
CA ILE A 128 -8.61 -12.63 11.07
C ILE A 128 -9.24 -13.54 12.14
N PHE A 129 -8.76 -13.47 13.38
CA PHE A 129 -9.32 -14.24 14.50
C PHE A 129 -10.76 -13.86 14.81
N GLU A 130 -11.10 -12.57 14.80
CA GLU A 130 -12.46 -12.08 15.00
C GLU A 130 -13.43 -12.65 13.96
N VAL A 131 -13.06 -12.60 12.67
CA VAL A 131 -13.88 -13.18 11.58
C VAL A 131 -14.04 -14.69 11.72
N ILE A 132 -13.03 -15.40 12.22
CA ILE A 132 -13.11 -16.84 12.48
C ILE A 132 -13.99 -17.13 13.70
N GLY A 133 -13.86 -16.35 14.77
CA GLY A 133 -14.67 -16.45 15.99
C GLY A 133 -16.16 -16.26 15.69
N LEU A 134 -16.51 -15.17 14.99
CA LEU A 134 -17.88 -14.88 14.58
C LEU A 134 -18.47 -15.98 13.69
N LYS A 135 -17.68 -16.56 12.79
CA LYS A 135 -18.12 -17.70 11.95
C LYS A 135 -18.40 -18.95 12.77
N ASN A 136 -17.61 -19.21 13.81
CA ASN A 136 -17.79 -20.35 14.69
C ASN A 136 -19.02 -20.15 15.59
N GLU A 137 -19.25 -18.95 16.10
CA GLU A 137 -20.44 -18.59 16.88
C GLU A 137 -21.72 -18.68 16.03
N GLN A 138 -21.71 -18.16 14.79
CA GLN A 138 -22.83 -18.31 13.86
C GLN A 138 -23.10 -19.77 13.49
N LYS A 139 -22.05 -20.60 13.40
CA LYS A 139 -22.19 -22.04 13.14
C LYS A 139 -22.75 -22.78 14.36
N SER A 140 -22.35 -22.41 15.58
CA SER A 140 -22.95 -22.91 16.82
C SER A 140 -24.43 -22.54 16.87
N MET A 141 -24.78 -21.25 16.70
CA MET A 141 -26.17 -20.79 16.70
C MET A 141 -27.05 -21.51 15.66
N LYS A 142 -26.55 -21.80 14.46
CA LYS A 142 -27.31 -22.59 13.47
C LYS A 142 -27.50 -24.04 13.90
N THR A 143 -26.48 -24.65 14.50
CA THR A 143 -26.56 -26.03 15.00
C THR A 143 -27.50 -26.13 16.20
N ASP A 144 -27.49 -25.11 17.08
CA ASP A 144 -28.36 -25.01 18.26
C ASP A 144 -29.83 -24.73 17.88
N MET A 145 -30.07 -23.94 16.83
CA MET A 145 -31.42 -23.71 16.27
C MET A 145 -32.00 -24.97 15.60
N ASP A 146 -31.18 -25.74 14.89
CA ASP A 146 -31.61 -27.01 14.29
C ASP A 146 -31.92 -28.08 15.37
N THR A 147 -31.28 -28.01 16.55
CA THR A 147 -31.61 -28.89 17.68
C THR A 147 -32.81 -28.42 18.52
N ASN A 148 -33.06 -27.11 18.60
CA ASN A 148 -34.15 -26.54 19.40
C ASN A 148 -35.51 -26.52 18.69
N ASN A 149 -35.54 -26.74 17.37
CA ASN A 149 -36.78 -26.90 16.59
C ASN A 149 -37.55 -28.21 16.88
N LEU A 150 -37.20 -28.94 17.95
CA LEU A 150 -37.92 -30.13 18.42
C LEU A 150 -38.75 -29.91 19.71
N SER A 151 -38.97 -28.67 20.13
CA SER A 151 -39.87 -28.35 21.24
C SER A 151 -40.82 -27.21 20.86
N TYR A 152 -42.10 -27.55 20.77
CA TYR A 152 -43.21 -26.65 20.50
C TYR A 152 -43.41 -25.70 21.70
N GLU A 153 -43.29 -24.38 21.52
CA GLU A 153 -44.01 -23.33 22.28
C GLU A 153 -43.83 -21.92 21.65
N PRO A 154 -44.64 -20.90 22.01
CA PRO A 154 -45.56 -20.21 21.11
C PRO A 154 -44.98 -18.97 20.38
N ALA A 155 -45.52 -18.72 19.18
CA ALA A 155 -45.06 -17.72 18.20
C ALA A 155 -45.04 -16.25 18.67
N GLU A 156 -45.70 -15.90 19.78
CA GLU A 156 -45.80 -14.51 20.26
C GLU A 156 -44.55 -14.04 21.02
N LEU A 157 -43.81 -14.96 21.65
CA LEU A 157 -42.59 -14.60 22.41
C LEU A 157 -41.40 -14.34 21.47
N GLU A 158 -41.38 -15.00 20.31
CA GLU A 158 -40.30 -14.90 19.32
C GLU A 158 -40.31 -13.53 18.60
N GLU A 159 -41.48 -12.93 18.39
CA GLU A 159 -41.58 -11.57 17.82
C GLU A 159 -41.12 -10.49 18.79
N ILE A 160 -41.40 -10.66 20.09
CA ILE A 160 -40.96 -9.73 21.15
C ILE A 160 -39.44 -9.78 21.29
N ILE A 161 -38.84 -10.98 21.33
CA ILE A 161 -37.38 -11.15 21.39
C ILE A 161 -36.71 -10.58 20.12
N LYS A 162 -37.30 -10.78 18.94
CA LYS A 162 -36.77 -10.19 17.69
C LYS A 162 -36.79 -8.66 17.74
N GLN A 163 -37.86 -8.04 18.27
CA GLN A 163 -37.93 -6.58 18.40
C GLN A 163 -36.95 -6.04 19.45
N GLU A 164 -36.72 -6.76 20.55
CA GLU A 164 -35.83 -6.34 21.63
C GLU A 164 -34.35 -6.47 21.23
N VAL A 165 -33.98 -7.54 20.50
CA VAL A 165 -32.64 -7.72 19.92
C VAL A 165 -32.33 -6.67 18.84
N ILE A 166 -33.32 -6.24 18.06
CA ILE A 166 -33.16 -5.16 17.06
C ILE A 166 -32.99 -3.78 17.75
N ASN A 167 -33.63 -3.57 18.91
CA ASN A 167 -33.51 -2.34 19.69
C ASN A 167 -32.19 -2.25 20.48
N GLU A 168 -31.63 -3.36 20.99
CA GLU A 168 -30.28 -3.38 21.57
C GLU A 168 -29.19 -3.20 20.50
N HIS A 169 -29.38 -3.72 19.28
CA HIS A 169 -28.45 -3.49 18.18
C HIS A 169 -28.48 -2.05 17.63
N SER A 170 -29.57 -1.30 17.83
CA SER A 170 -29.67 0.11 17.39
C SER A 170 -29.29 1.12 18.48
N SER A 171 -29.22 0.73 19.75
CA SER A 171 -28.86 1.62 20.88
C SER A 171 -27.37 1.60 21.25
N SER A 172 -26.54 0.75 20.63
CA SER A 172 -25.07 0.75 20.75
C SER A 172 -24.38 1.85 19.92
N CYS A 173 -25.06 2.98 19.68
CA CYS A 173 -24.56 4.13 18.92
C CYS A 173 -23.67 5.09 19.76
N SER A 174 -22.87 4.54 20.68
CA SER A 174 -21.84 5.31 21.43
C SER A 174 -20.42 4.72 21.36
N SER A 175 -20.13 3.90 20.34
CA SER A 175 -18.81 3.31 20.11
C SER A 175 -17.77 4.25 19.48
N TYR A 176 -18.01 5.58 19.50
CA TYR A 176 -17.16 6.55 18.79
C TYR A 176 -15.83 6.90 19.46
N LEU A 177 -15.46 6.22 20.56
CA LEU A 177 -14.19 6.46 21.25
C LEU A 177 -13.51 5.15 21.68
N ASP A 178 -13.51 4.13 20.81
CA ASP A 178 -12.60 3.00 21.01
C ASP A 178 -11.23 3.31 20.37
N PRO A 179 -10.16 3.54 21.16
CA PRO A 179 -8.81 3.74 20.63
C PRO A 179 -8.29 2.53 19.84
N PHE A 180 -8.93 1.36 19.97
CA PHE A 180 -8.63 0.15 19.18
C PHE A 180 -9.37 0.09 17.84
N SER A 181 -10.22 1.07 17.51
CA SER A 181 -10.80 1.22 16.16
C SER A 181 -9.82 1.81 15.14
N LEU A 182 -8.69 2.37 15.61
CA LEU A 182 -7.61 2.87 14.78
C LEU A 182 -6.89 1.68 14.13
N THR A 183 -7.27 1.33 12.91
CA THR A 183 -6.61 0.25 12.16
C THR A 183 -5.28 0.71 11.60
N PRO A 184 -4.13 0.25 12.14
CA PRO A 184 -2.84 0.58 11.56
C PRO A 184 -2.71 -0.09 10.19
N ARG A 185 -2.41 0.70 9.15
CA ARG A 185 -2.15 0.18 7.80
C ARG A 185 -0.77 0.59 7.31
N MET A 186 -0.14 -0.26 6.52
CA MET A 186 1.19 0.01 5.97
C MET A 186 1.08 0.38 4.48
N SER A 187 1.80 1.41 4.08
CA SER A 187 2.00 1.75 2.67
C SER A 187 3.49 1.92 2.37
N ILE A 188 3.87 1.54 1.16
CA ILE A 188 5.27 1.58 0.71
C ILE A 188 5.30 2.29 -0.63
N TYR A 189 6.17 3.30 -0.75
CA TYR A 189 6.28 4.16 -1.94
C TYR A 189 7.66 4.05 -2.59
N PHE A 190 7.64 3.84 -3.90
CA PHE A 190 8.79 3.78 -4.78
C PHE A 190 8.93 5.08 -5.56
N PRO A 191 10.14 5.65 -5.67
CA PRO A 191 10.36 6.88 -6.43
C PRO A 191 10.22 6.61 -7.93
N VAL A 192 9.60 7.54 -8.67
CA VAL A 192 9.49 7.45 -10.14
C VAL A 192 10.37 8.48 -10.83
N TYR A 193 10.16 9.77 -10.53
CA TYR A 193 10.92 10.91 -11.07
C TYR A 193 11.09 12.01 -10.01
N ASP A 194 12.31 12.53 -9.90
CA ASP A 194 12.73 13.69 -9.09
C ASP A 194 12.18 13.74 -7.65
N HIS A 195 11.89 12.57 -7.05
CA HIS A 195 11.31 12.40 -5.71
C HIS A 195 9.95 13.10 -5.45
N HIS A 196 9.45 13.93 -6.37
CA HIS A 196 8.15 14.59 -6.27
C HIS A 196 6.98 13.68 -6.65
N THR A 197 7.23 12.61 -7.40
CA THR A 197 6.22 11.59 -7.71
C THR A 197 6.72 10.22 -7.29
N SER A 198 5.88 9.54 -6.51
CA SER A 198 6.10 8.16 -6.10
C SER A 198 4.86 7.32 -6.34
N ILE A 199 5.08 6.05 -6.64
CA ILE A 199 4.03 5.05 -6.79
C ILE A 199 4.18 4.07 -5.66
N GLY A 200 3.08 3.75 -5.00
CA GLY A 200 3.10 2.85 -3.88
C GLY A 200 1.87 1.98 -3.81
N PHE A 201 1.91 1.09 -2.83
CA PHE A 201 0.78 0.26 -2.48
C PHE A 201 0.47 0.37 -1.00
N LEU A 202 -0.82 0.34 -0.65
CA LEU A 202 -1.35 0.29 0.70
C LEU A 202 -1.88 -1.12 0.96
N THR A 203 -1.44 -1.73 2.05
CA THR A 203 -1.94 -3.04 2.48
C THR A 203 -3.07 -2.85 3.48
N ILE A 204 -4.21 -3.48 3.21
CA ILE A 204 -5.39 -3.47 4.09
C ILE A 204 -5.72 -4.91 4.49
N ASP A 205 -5.67 -5.16 5.80
CA ASP A 205 -6.10 -6.41 6.46
C ASP A 205 -5.53 -7.69 5.84
N PHE A 206 -4.34 -7.62 5.23
CA PHE A 206 -3.70 -8.70 4.46
C PHE A 206 -4.61 -9.43 3.46
N ARG A 207 -5.59 -8.72 2.90
CA ARG A 207 -6.51 -9.24 1.86
C ARG A 207 -6.57 -8.33 0.65
N HIS A 208 -6.46 -7.03 0.87
CA HIS A 208 -6.61 -6.03 -0.17
C HIS A 208 -5.34 -5.21 -0.27
N VAL A 209 -4.96 -4.92 -1.51
CA VAL A 209 -3.83 -4.04 -1.83
C VAL A 209 -4.38 -2.94 -2.72
N GLU A 210 -4.20 -1.69 -2.29
CA GLU A 210 -4.57 -0.53 -3.10
C GLU A 210 -3.32 0.07 -3.69
N LEU A 211 -3.33 0.36 -4.99
CA LEU A 211 -2.26 1.08 -5.65
C LEU A 211 -2.58 2.58 -5.67
N SER A 212 -1.58 3.37 -5.32
CA SER A 212 -1.71 4.82 -5.22
C SER A 212 -0.49 5.54 -5.78
N ILE A 213 -0.76 6.71 -6.38
CA ILE A 213 0.25 7.68 -6.78
C ILE A 213 0.28 8.75 -5.70
N LYS A 214 1.46 9.02 -5.18
CA LYS A 214 1.75 10.13 -4.29
C LYS A 214 2.50 11.20 -5.08
N GLN A 215 1.87 12.35 -5.28
CA GLN A 215 2.40 13.44 -6.09
C GLN A 215 2.42 14.74 -5.30
N SER A 216 3.58 15.39 -5.25
CA SER A 216 3.71 16.70 -4.63
C SER A 216 2.95 17.76 -5.42
N LEU A 217 2.17 18.58 -4.70
CA LEU A 217 1.41 19.68 -5.30
C LEU A 217 2.17 21.00 -5.25
N GLU A 218 3.23 21.07 -4.45
CA GLU A 218 4.07 22.25 -4.28
C GLU A 218 5.55 21.91 -4.40
N PRO A 219 6.41 22.85 -4.85
CA PRO A 219 7.86 22.66 -4.82
C PRO A 219 8.42 22.44 -3.41
N SER A 220 7.67 22.83 -2.38
CA SER A 220 8.02 22.71 -0.97
C SER A 220 7.83 21.30 -0.40
N ASP A 221 7.12 20.42 -1.12
CA ASP A 221 6.70 19.08 -0.68
C ASP A 221 5.87 19.04 0.63
N ASN A 222 5.31 20.17 1.06
CA ASN A 222 4.49 20.23 2.27
C ASN A 222 3.07 19.71 2.04
N ILE A 223 2.56 19.91 0.83
CA ILE A 223 1.23 19.46 0.41
C ILE A 223 1.40 18.43 -0.70
N VAL A 224 0.85 17.26 -0.48
CA VAL A 224 0.97 16.13 -1.40
C VAL A 224 -0.42 15.56 -1.69
N SER A 225 -0.69 15.28 -2.95
CA SER A 225 -1.87 14.55 -3.38
C SER A 225 -1.60 13.05 -3.33
N LEU A 226 -2.54 12.30 -2.78
CA LEU A 226 -2.59 10.85 -2.89
C LEU A 226 -3.80 10.46 -3.74
N ILE A 227 -3.52 9.84 -4.88
CA ILE A 227 -4.54 9.40 -5.83
C ILE A 227 -4.54 7.88 -5.83
N ARG A 228 -5.64 7.28 -5.40
CA ARG A 228 -5.91 5.85 -5.52
C ARG A 228 -6.54 5.58 -6.88
N PHE A 229 -6.07 4.53 -7.55
CA PHE A 229 -6.57 4.21 -8.90
C PHE A 229 -6.82 2.72 -9.14
N PHE A 230 -6.32 1.82 -8.29
CA PHE A 230 -6.54 0.39 -8.49
C PHE A 230 -6.59 -0.39 -7.18
N ASP A 231 -7.56 -1.30 -7.08
CA ASP A 231 -7.73 -2.20 -5.95
C ASP A 231 -7.59 -3.65 -6.36
N LEU A 232 -6.71 -4.37 -5.67
CA LEU A 232 -6.45 -5.77 -5.92
C LEU A 232 -6.78 -6.59 -4.68
N TYR A 233 -7.61 -7.60 -4.86
CA TYR A 233 -7.76 -8.68 -3.89
C TYR A 233 -6.61 -9.66 -4.10
N SER A 234 -5.73 -9.77 -3.11
CA SER A 234 -4.55 -10.62 -3.19
C SER A 234 -4.59 -11.69 -2.10
N PRO A 235 -4.12 -12.92 -2.39
CA PRO A 235 -4.04 -13.95 -1.37
C PRO A 235 -3.03 -13.54 -0.30
N PHE A 236 -3.39 -13.75 0.97
CA PHE A 236 -2.63 -13.37 2.17
C PHE A 236 -1.10 -13.64 2.08
N PRO A 237 -0.63 -14.82 1.62
CA PRO A 237 0.81 -15.08 1.52
C PRO A 237 1.55 -14.18 0.52
N LEU A 238 0.89 -13.83 -0.60
CA LEU A 238 1.48 -12.97 -1.62
C LEU A 238 1.69 -11.56 -1.07
N GLN A 239 0.72 -11.03 -0.33
CA GLN A 239 0.80 -9.71 0.26
C GLN A 239 1.92 -9.61 1.29
N ILE A 240 2.08 -10.63 2.14
CA ILE A 240 3.19 -10.71 3.09
C ILE A 240 4.53 -10.80 2.37
N ALA A 241 4.64 -11.64 1.34
CA ALA A 241 5.88 -11.76 0.57
C ALA A 241 6.28 -10.41 -0.06
N VAL A 242 5.33 -9.70 -0.68
CA VAL A 242 5.55 -8.37 -1.26
C VAL A 242 5.94 -7.35 -0.20
N MET A 243 5.28 -7.36 0.96
CA MET A 243 5.58 -6.46 2.08
C MET A 243 7.00 -6.70 2.63
N ILE A 244 7.35 -7.96 2.94
CA ILE A 244 8.68 -8.33 3.46
C ILE A 244 9.77 -8.00 2.45
N LEU A 245 9.57 -8.33 1.17
CA LEU A 245 10.54 -8.05 0.12
C LEU A 245 10.74 -6.54 -0.07
N SER A 246 9.66 -5.77 -0.08
CA SER A 246 9.73 -4.31 -0.19
C SER A 246 10.42 -3.70 1.03
N PHE A 247 10.11 -4.17 2.24
CA PHE A 247 10.76 -3.70 3.45
C PHE A 247 12.25 -4.07 3.50
N GLY A 248 12.62 -5.28 3.05
CA GLY A 248 14.01 -5.69 2.93
C GLY A 248 14.79 -4.84 1.92
N LEU A 249 14.17 -4.53 0.77
CA LEU A 249 14.74 -3.60 -0.22
C LEU A 249 14.90 -2.18 0.37
N PHE A 250 13.93 -1.71 1.16
CA PHE A 250 14.01 -0.41 1.84
C PHE A 250 15.23 -0.35 2.78
N LEU A 251 15.39 -1.36 3.64
CA LEU A 251 16.52 -1.44 4.56
C LEU A 251 17.87 -1.52 3.83
N ASN A 252 17.98 -2.37 2.82
CA ASN A 252 19.20 -2.49 2.01
C ASN A 252 19.55 -1.18 1.29
N GLY A 253 18.55 -0.50 0.73
CA GLY A 253 18.74 0.81 0.10
C GLY A 253 19.23 1.86 1.09
N ALA A 254 18.64 1.91 2.29
CA ALA A 254 19.07 2.82 3.33
C ALA A 254 20.49 2.54 3.82
N ILE A 255 20.86 1.26 4.03
CA ILE A 255 22.23 0.87 4.40
C ILE A 255 23.24 1.25 3.31
N TYR A 256 22.92 0.99 2.05
CA TYR A 256 23.79 1.35 0.93
C TYR A 256 24.03 2.87 0.84
N LYS A 257 22.97 3.68 0.99
CA LYS A 257 23.11 5.16 1.05
C LYS A 257 24.00 5.60 2.22
N LEU A 258 23.93 4.92 3.38
CA LEU A 258 24.78 5.21 4.54
C LEU A 258 26.25 4.86 4.29
N GLU A 259 26.54 3.76 3.60
CA GLU A 259 27.90 3.37 3.25
C GLU A 259 28.55 4.33 2.25
N GLN A 260 27.77 4.89 1.31
CA GLN A 260 28.28 5.89 0.36
C GLN A 260 28.59 7.26 0.98
N LEU A 261 28.04 7.56 2.15
CA LEU A 261 28.26 8.82 2.87
C LEU A 261 29.52 8.80 3.78
N LYS A 262 30.19 7.64 3.90
CA LYS A 262 31.49 7.50 4.57
C LYS A 262 32.63 7.74 3.58
#